data_AF-A0A1V4ANE6-F1
#
_entry.id   AF-A0A1V4ANE6-F1
#
_cell.length_a   1.000
_cell.length_b   1.000
_cell.length_c   1.000
_cell.angle_alpha   90.00
_cell.angle_beta   90.00
_cell.angle_gamma   90.00
#
_symmetry.space_group_name_H-M   'P 1'
#
loop_
_entity.id
_entity.type
_entity.pdbx_description
1 polymer ?
#
loop_
_entity_poly.entity_id
_entity_poly.type
_entity_poly.pdbx_seq_one_letter_code
_entity_poly.pdbx_strand_id
1 'polypeptide(L)' 'MKLKEEYGPRLDINFYDPRCFVFLFDTLRYRLRGDEVTWVLNGKVIFRGIPEWENLKDAIDGVLPAS' A
#
# COMPACT_ATOMS: atom_id res chain seq x y z
N MET A 1 11.56 0.82 -9.84
CA MET A 1 10.18 0.94 -9.30
C MET A 1 10.15 2.22 -8.50
N LYS A 2 9.31 3.18 -8.91
CA LYS A 2 9.33 4.57 -8.43
C LYS A 2 9.37 4.72 -6.89
N LEU A 3 8.58 3.92 -6.17
CA LEU A 3 8.60 3.92 -4.69
C LEU A 3 9.94 3.49 -4.08
N LYS A 4 10.60 2.49 -4.65
CA LYS A 4 11.91 2.02 -4.20
C LYS A 4 13.01 3.05 -4.48
N GLU A 5 12.87 3.79 -5.58
CA GLU A 5 13.79 4.88 -5.94
C GLU A 5 13.65 6.08 -5.00
N GLU A 6 12.41 6.46 -4.65
CA GLU A 6 12.13 7.62 -3.78
C GLU A 6 12.43 7.36 -2.29
N TYR A 7 12.01 6.19 -1.78
CA TYR A 7 12.03 5.91 -0.35
C TYR A 7 13.14 4.94 0.07
N GLY A 8 13.63 4.11 -0.85
CA GLY A 8 14.66 3.12 -0.59
C GLY A 8 14.33 2.27 0.65
N PRO A 9 15.23 2.19 1.64
CA PRO A 9 15.01 1.39 2.84
C PRO A 9 14.03 2.02 3.86
N ARG A 10 13.60 3.27 3.66
CA ARG A 10 12.65 3.95 4.58
C ARG A 10 11.21 3.43 4.44
N LEU A 11 10.92 2.72 3.36
CA LEU A 11 9.60 2.17 3.07
C LEU A 11 9.71 0.69 2.77
N ASP A 12 9.12 -0.14 3.62
CA ASP A 12 8.93 -1.56 3.32
C ASP A 12 7.71 -1.74 2.41
N ILE A 13 7.87 -2.54 1.35
CA ILE A 13 6.85 -2.71 0.32
C ILE A 13 6.62 -4.20 0.09
N ASN A 14 5.41 -4.64 0.42
CA ASN A 14 4.96 -6.00 0.23
C ASN A 14 3.81 -6.04 -0.80
N PHE A 15 3.88 -6.96 -1.74
CA PHE A 15 2.81 -7.22 -2.70
C PHE A 15 2.04 -8.47 -2.29
N TYR A 16 0.72 -8.34 -2.20
CA TYR A 16 -0.17 -9.43 -1.83
C TYR A 16 -1.05 -9.81 -3.02
N ASP A 17 -1.09 -11.10 -3.35
CA ASP A 17 -2.08 -11.65 -4.26
C ASP A 17 -3.29 -12.11 -3.44
N PRO A 18 -4.49 -11.53 -3.64
CA PRO A 18 -5.69 -11.91 -2.87
C PRO A 18 -6.12 -13.37 -3.10
N ARG A 19 -5.61 -14.04 -4.14
CA ARG A 19 -5.85 -15.46 -4.43
C ARG A 19 -4.98 -16.39 -3.58
N CYS A 20 -3.98 -15.85 -2.90
CA CYS A 20 -3.16 -16.61 -1.96
C CYS A 20 -3.92 -16.76 -0.64
N PHE A 21 -4.30 -18.00 -0.31
CA PHE A 21 -5.10 -18.32 0.89
C PHE A 21 -4.43 -17.90 2.20
N VAL A 22 -3.10 -17.75 2.22
CA VAL A 22 -2.33 -17.28 3.40
C VAL A 22 -2.77 -15.88 3.83
N PHE A 23 -3.28 -15.07 2.90
CA PHE A 23 -3.72 -13.70 3.14
C PHE A 23 -5.24 -13.56 3.23
N LEU A 24 -5.97 -14.65 3.44
CA LEU A 24 -7.44 -14.61 3.54
C LEU A 24 -7.91 -13.64 4.64
N PHE A 25 -7.20 -13.58 5.77
CA PHE A 25 -7.51 -12.63 6.84
C PHE A 25 -7.32 -11.18 6.42
N ASP A 26 -6.28 -10.86 5.64
CA ASP A 26 -6.05 -9.52 5.11
C ASP A 26 -7.12 -9.14 4.07
N THR A 27 -7.56 -10.08 3.25
CA THR A 27 -8.70 -9.92 2.34
C THR A 27 -9.96 -9.47 3.08
N LEU A 28 -10.26 -10.08 4.23
CA LEU A 28 -11.39 -9.68 5.08
C LEU A 28 -11.12 -8.36 5.81
N ARG A 29 -9.96 -8.23 6.47
CA ARG A 29 -9.55 -7.07 7.27
C ARG A 29 -9.61 -5.78 6.44
N TYR A 30 -9.09 -5.82 5.23
CA TYR A 30 -9.04 -4.68 4.33
C TYR A 30 -10.18 -4.67 3.32
N ARG A 31 -11.13 -5.61 3.37
CA ARG A 31 -12.26 -5.70 2.42
C ARG A 31 -11.77 -5.60 0.98
N LEU A 32 -10.81 -6.44 0.60
CA LEU A 32 -10.26 -6.45 -0.75
C LEU A 32 -11.35 -6.88 -1.74
N ARG A 33 -11.39 -6.22 -2.90
CA ARG A 33 -12.23 -6.62 -4.03
C ARG A 33 -11.33 -7.21 -5.11
N GLY A 34 -11.81 -8.24 -5.81
CA GLY A 34 -11.00 -8.98 -6.77
C GLY A 34 -10.62 -8.19 -8.03
N ASP A 35 -11.31 -7.09 -8.29
CA ASP A 35 -11.19 -6.23 -9.47
C ASP A 35 -10.43 -4.92 -9.21
N GLU A 36 -9.98 -4.68 -7.97
CA GLU A 36 -9.43 -3.39 -7.58
C GLU A 36 -8.19 -3.51 -6.69
N VAL A 37 -7.12 -2.78 -7.07
CA VAL A 37 -5.91 -2.66 -6.26
C VAL A 37 -6.22 -1.89 -4.98
N THR A 38 -5.74 -2.38 -3.84
CA THR A 38 -5.90 -1.69 -2.55
C THR A 38 -4.53 -1.39 -1.97
N TRP A 39 -4.33 -0.15 -1.57
CA TRP A 39 -3.10 0.33 -0.97
C TRP A 39 -3.28 0.42 0.54
N VAL A 40 -2.43 -0.27 1.28
CA VAL A 40 -2.44 -0.28 2.74
C VAL A 40 -1.12 0.28 3.24
N LEU A 41 -1.19 1.29 4.10
CA LEU A 41 -0.04 1.92 4.75
C LEU A 41 -0.23 1.87 6.25
N ASN A 42 0.75 1.31 6.97
CA ASN A 42 0.70 1.12 8.43
C ASN A 42 -0.62 0.49 8.92
N GLY A 43 -1.11 -0.52 8.18
CA GLY A 43 -2.34 -1.26 8.50
C GLY A 43 -3.64 -0.49 8.24
N LYS A 44 -3.61 0.64 7.54
CA LYS A 44 -4.78 1.42 7.12
C LYS A 44 -4.88 1.46 5.60
N VAL A 45 -6.09 1.27 5.07
CA VAL A 45 -6.35 1.47 3.64
C VAL A 45 -6.26 2.96 3.34
N ILE A 46 -5.34 3.34 2.44
CA ILE A 46 -5.13 4.73 2.03
C ILE A 46 -5.67 5.02 0.62
N PHE A 47 -5.67 4.03 -0.27
CA PHE A 47 -6.23 4.16 -1.61
C PHE A 47 -6.91 2.88 -2.10
N ARG A 48 -7.85 3.08 -3.02
CA ARG A 48 -8.52 2.06 -3.81
C ARG A 48 -8.31 2.43 -5.28
N GLY A 49 -7.94 1.46 -6.11
CA GLY A 49 -7.46 1.70 -7.47
C GLY A 49 -6.01 2.15 -7.52
N ILE A 50 -5.61 2.71 -8.66
CA ILE A 50 -4.26 3.25 -8.87
C ILE A 50 -4.30 4.75 -8.57
N PRO A 51 -3.68 5.24 -7.48
CA PRO A 51 -3.65 6.66 -7.17
C PRO A 51 -2.69 7.40 -8.11
N GLU A 52 -2.94 8.70 -8.27
CA GLU A 52 -1.94 9.61 -8.81
C GLU A 52 -0.69 9.64 -7.94
N TRP A 53 0.47 9.81 -8.58
CA TRP A 53 1.75 9.72 -7.89
C TRP A 53 1.89 10.73 -6.74
N GLU A 54 1.50 11.98 -6.95
CA GLU A 54 1.63 13.02 -5.92
C GLU A 54 0.77 12.69 -4.69
N ASN A 55 -0.46 12.21 -4.88
CA ASN A 55 -1.34 11.79 -3.79
C ASN A 55 -0.74 10.63 -2.98
N LEU A 56 -0.14 9.65 -3.67
CA LEU A 56 0.53 8.54 -3.02
C LEU A 56 1.75 9.01 -2.23
N LYS A 57 2.51 9.96 -2.80
CA LYS A 57 3.69 10.54 -2.17
C LYS A 57 3.32 11.29 -0.89
N ASP A 58 2.34 12.18 -0.95
CA ASP A 58 1.86 12.95 0.19
C ASP A 58 1.39 12.05 1.35
N ALA A 59 0.69 10.95 1.04
CA ALA A 59 0.23 9.99 2.03
C ALA A 59 1.39 9.27 2.75
N ILE A 60 2.48 8.96 2.04
CA ILE A 60 3.67 8.31 2.60
C ILE A 60 4.51 9.31 3.39
N ASP A 61 4.77 10.49 2.82
CA ASP A 61 5.54 11.55 3.47
C ASP A 61 4.86 12.00 4.78
N GLY A 62 3.53 11.97 4.86
CA GLY A 62 2.79 12.29 6.08
C GLY A 62 2.97 11.31 7.25
N VAL A 63 3.56 10.12 7.03
CA VAL A 63 3.82 9.12 8.09
C VAL A 63 5.29 8.79 8.28
N LEU A 64 6.16 9.21 7.35
CA LEU A 64 7.60 9.04 7.51
C LEU A 64 8.14 10.11 8.47
N PRO A 65 9.00 9.73 9.43
CA PRO A 65 9.66 10.72 10.28
C PRO A 65 10.51 11.65 9.42
N ALA A 66 10.50 12.94 9.73
CA ALA A 66 11.49 13.87 9.21
C ALA A 66 12.88 13.40 9.64
N SER A 67 13.78 13.24 8.66
CA SER A 67 15.17 12.84 8.88
C SER A 67 15.93 13.84 9.74
#